data_AF-A0A2V7I2A3-F1
#
_entry.id   AF-A0A2V7I2A3-F1
#
_cell.length_a   1.000
_cell.length_b   1.000
_cell.length_c   1.000
_cell.angle_alpha   90.00
_cell.angle_beta   90.00
_cell.angle_gamma   90.00
#
_symmetry.space_group_name_H-M   'P 1'
#
loop_
_entity.id
_entity.type
_entity.pdbx_description
1 polymer ?
#
loop_
_entity_poly.entity_id
_entity_poly.type
_entity_poly.pdbx_seq_one_letter_code
_entity_poly.pdbx_strand_id
1 'polypeptide(L)'
;MKVYLTGSSPSIQVPFREIALTSGERIRLYDTGGPHTDPDFTADLKQGLPPLRRPWILGRKDVQPGASGRWGLRAESGRRVTQMHYARRGEITPEMEFVALREGVAPEMVRDEVARGRAIIPANINHPESEPMIIGRRFLVKINANIGNSAVTSSIEEEVEKMTWATRWGADTIMDLSTGKNIHETREWILRNSPVPVGTVPIYQALEKVRGKA
;
A
#
# COMPACT_ATOMS: atom_id res chain seq x y z
N MET A 1 5.82 6.73 -19.89
CA MET A 1 6.65 7.43 -18.88
C MET A 1 5.85 7.54 -17.58
N LYS A 2 6.51 7.51 -16.41
CA LYS A 2 5.85 7.78 -15.13
C LYS A 2 5.47 9.27 -15.08
N VAL A 3 4.27 9.59 -14.64
CA VAL A 3 3.80 10.97 -14.40
C VAL A 3 3.02 11.02 -13.10
N TYR A 4 2.91 12.20 -12.51
CA TYR A 4 2.21 12.42 -11.24
C TYR A 4 1.14 13.50 -11.37
N LEU A 5 0.00 13.29 -10.71
CA LEU A 5 -0.98 14.33 -10.45
C LEU A 5 -0.81 14.84 -9.03
N THR A 6 -0.56 16.14 -8.90
CA THR A 6 -0.49 16.81 -7.61
C THR A 6 -1.89 17.07 -7.07
N GLY A 7 -2.14 16.67 -5.82
CA GLY A 7 -3.37 17.00 -5.11
C GLY A 7 -3.36 18.41 -4.50
N SER A 8 -4.18 18.63 -3.48
CA SER A 8 -4.31 19.87 -2.71
C SER A 8 -3.02 20.29 -2.00
N SER A 9 -2.11 19.34 -1.77
CA SER A 9 -0.81 19.53 -1.16
C SER A 9 0.29 18.94 -2.05
N PRO A 10 1.49 19.55 -2.12
CA PRO A 10 2.64 18.99 -2.82
C PRO A 10 3.03 17.59 -2.35
N SER A 11 2.67 17.21 -1.11
CA SER A 11 2.92 15.87 -0.59
C SER A 11 2.09 14.78 -1.26
N ILE A 12 0.98 15.12 -1.94
CA ILE A 12 0.07 14.17 -2.59
C ILE A 12 0.44 14.13 -4.07
N GLN A 13 1.28 13.16 -4.45
CA GLN A 13 1.71 12.89 -5.82
C GLN A 13 1.12 11.56 -6.28
N VAL A 14 0.07 11.59 -7.09
CA VAL A 14 -0.66 10.39 -7.52
C VAL A 14 -0.09 9.85 -8.83
N PRO A 15 0.46 8.62 -8.85
CA PRO A 15 1.19 8.10 -9.99
C PRO A 15 0.29 7.57 -11.10
N PHE A 16 0.70 7.83 -12.34
CA PHE A 16 0.15 7.26 -13.55
C PHE A 16 1.26 6.90 -14.53
N ARG A 17 0.93 6.07 -15.52
CA ARG A 17 1.75 5.86 -16.70
C ARG A 17 1.14 6.58 -17.88
N GLU A 18 1.87 7.52 -18.46
CA GLU A 18 1.46 8.23 -19.67
C GLU A 18 2.08 7.57 -20.91
N ILE A 19 1.24 7.26 -21.91
CA ILE A 19 1.62 6.72 -23.20
C ILE A 19 1.29 7.78 -24.26
N ALA A 20 2.32 8.22 -24.99
CA ALA A 20 2.14 9.08 -26.15
C ALA A 20 1.77 8.23 -27.37
N LEU A 21 0.68 8.61 -28.05
CA LEU A 21 0.23 7.97 -29.28
C LEU A 21 0.80 8.68 -30.50
N THR A 22 0.85 7.97 -31.64
CA THR A 22 1.27 8.54 -32.93
C THR A 22 0.33 9.65 -33.43
N SER A 23 -0.91 9.71 -32.91
CA SER A 23 -1.86 10.79 -33.16
C SER A 23 -1.51 12.12 -32.46
N GLY A 24 -0.56 12.12 -31.53
CA GLY A 24 -0.26 13.25 -30.64
C GLY A 24 -1.08 13.26 -29.35
N GLU A 25 -2.09 12.39 -29.23
CA GLU A 25 -2.83 12.19 -27.99
C GLU A 25 -1.97 11.50 -26.92
N ARG A 26 -2.35 11.68 -25.66
CA ARG A 26 -1.70 11.04 -24.52
C ARG A 26 -2.73 10.34 -23.66
N ILE A 27 -2.51 9.06 -23.42
CA ILE A 27 -3.37 8.24 -22.56
C ILE A 27 -2.68 8.02 -21.23
N ARG A 28 -3.41 8.27 -20.14
CA ARG A 28 -2.97 7.93 -18.79
C ARG A 28 -3.57 6.59 -18.38
N LEU A 29 -2.70 5.69 -17.98
CA LEU A 29 -3.04 4.40 -17.43
C LEU A 29 -2.80 4.41 -15.93
N TYR A 30 -3.67 3.72 -15.20
CA TYR A 30 -3.46 3.39 -13.80
C TYR A 30 -2.14 2.61 -13.67
N ASP A 31 -1.30 3.00 -12.72
CA ASP A 31 0.03 2.41 -12.54
C ASP A 31 0.26 2.03 -11.09
N THR A 32 0.52 0.74 -10.86
CA THR A 32 0.79 0.12 -9.56
C THR A 32 2.28 -0.15 -9.33
N GLY A 33 3.14 0.11 -10.32
CA GLY A 33 4.56 -0.23 -10.25
C GLY A 33 5.37 0.59 -9.23
N GLY A 34 4.76 1.58 -8.60
CA GLY A 34 5.39 2.42 -7.59
C GLY A 34 6.65 3.15 -8.08
N PRO A 35 7.53 3.56 -7.14
CA PRO A 35 8.83 4.17 -7.46
C PRO A 35 9.75 3.28 -8.31
N HIS A 36 9.60 1.95 -8.27
CA HIS A 36 10.41 1.01 -9.05
C HIS A 36 10.29 1.19 -10.58
N THR A 37 9.26 1.91 -11.03
CA THR A 37 9.03 2.23 -12.46
C THR A 37 9.31 3.68 -12.81
N ASP A 38 9.76 4.47 -11.83
CA ASP A 38 10.18 5.84 -12.00
C ASP A 38 11.66 5.87 -12.41
N PRO A 39 12.03 6.42 -13.58
CA PRO A 39 13.43 6.47 -14.02
C PRO A 39 14.32 7.33 -13.10
N ASP A 40 13.73 8.24 -12.33
CA ASP A 40 14.47 9.13 -11.42
C ASP A 40 14.69 8.49 -10.04
N PHE A 41 14.14 7.29 -9.81
CA PHE A 41 14.30 6.56 -8.55
C PHE A 41 15.33 5.43 -8.67
N THR A 42 16.33 5.43 -7.78
CA THR A 42 17.27 4.32 -7.64
C THR A 42 16.88 3.47 -6.44
N ALA A 43 16.46 2.22 -6.69
CA ALA A 43 16.05 1.31 -5.64
C ALA A 43 17.25 0.78 -4.82
N ASP A 44 17.14 0.87 -3.49
CA ASP A 44 18.02 0.17 -2.55
C ASP A 44 17.14 -0.64 -1.58
N LEU A 45 17.17 -1.95 -1.73
CA LEU A 45 16.34 -2.87 -0.95
C LEU A 45 16.57 -2.74 0.57
N LYS A 46 17.80 -2.40 0.99
CA LYS A 46 18.16 -2.26 2.41
C LYS A 46 17.57 -1.00 3.02
N GLN A 47 17.40 0.06 2.21
CA GLN A 47 16.78 1.30 2.65
C GLN A 47 15.25 1.21 2.59
N GLY A 48 14.72 0.46 1.63
CA GLY A 48 13.29 0.39 1.36
C GLY A 48 12.80 1.60 0.55
N LEU A 49 11.49 1.64 0.31
CA LEU A 49 10.85 2.74 -0.39
C LEU A 49 10.71 3.99 0.51
N PRO A 50 10.64 5.19 -0.08
CA PRO A 50 10.34 6.40 0.66
C PRO A 50 9.00 6.28 1.41
N PRO A 51 8.94 6.60 2.71
CA PRO A 51 7.71 6.47 3.52
C PRO A 51 6.75 7.65 3.27
N LEU A 52 6.20 7.74 2.05
CA LEU A 52 5.43 8.89 1.55
C LEU A 52 4.28 9.32 2.47
N ARG A 53 3.62 8.37 3.14
CA ARG A 53 2.45 8.62 3.99
C ARG A 53 2.83 9.03 5.42
N ARG A 54 4.10 8.88 5.82
CA ARG A 54 4.51 9.11 7.22
C ARG A 54 4.20 10.53 7.71
N PRO A 55 4.43 11.61 6.92
CA PRO A 55 4.01 12.95 7.30
C PRO A 55 2.49 13.07 7.51
N TRP A 56 1.67 12.40 6.71
CA TRP A 56 0.21 12.44 6.82
C TRP A 56 -0.30 11.71 8.07
N ILE A 57 0.36 10.61 8.44
CA ILE A 57 0.05 9.81 9.62
C ILE A 57 0.41 10.60 10.88
N LEU A 58 1.62 11.17 10.94
CA LEU A 58 2.05 11.98 12.09
C LEU A 58 1.28 13.31 12.20
N GLY A 59 0.95 13.93 11.07
CA GLY A 59 0.22 15.20 11.03
C GLY A 59 -1.19 15.14 11.64
N ARG A 60 -1.80 13.95 11.71
CA ARG A 60 -3.12 13.74 12.34
C ARG A 60 -3.10 13.80 13.87
N LYS A 61 -1.93 13.67 14.50
CA LYS A 61 -1.76 13.76 15.96
C LYS A 61 -2.69 12.84 16.75
N ASP A 62 -2.86 11.61 16.27
CA ASP A 62 -3.68 10.56 16.89
C ASP A 62 -2.94 9.21 16.99
N VAL A 63 -1.62 9.25 16.77
CA VAL A 63 -0.68 8.13 16.89
C VAL A 63 0.46 8.48 17.84
N GLN A 64 1.01 7.44 18.47
CA GLN A 64 2.16 7.51 19.36
C GLN A 64 3.15 6.37 19.01
N PRO A 65 4.43 6.45 19.44
CA PRO A 65 5.38 5.36 19.26
C PRO A 65 4.84 4.03 19.81
N GLY A 66 4.91 2.98 18.99
CA GLY A 66 4.46 1.62 19.30
C GLY A 66 5.55 0.72 19.90
N ALA A 67 5.21 -0.54 20.19
CA ALA A 67 6.16 -1.53 20.72
C ALA A 67 7.06 -2.17 19.64
N SER A 68 6.66 -2.08 18.36
CA SER A 68 7.37 -2.68 17.23
C SER A 68 8.51 -1.78 16.73
N GLY A 69 9.65 -1.82 17.41
CA GLY A 69 10.90 -1.21 16.98
C GLY A 69 10.90 0.32 16.88
N ARG A 70 11.99 0.87 16.33
CA ARG A 70 12.28 2.32 16.27
C ARG A 70 11.27 3.13 15.45
N TRP A 71 10.49 2.49 14.58
CA TRP A 71 9.61 3.15 13.61
C TRP A 71 8.12 2.87 13.77
N GLY A 72 7.76 1.90 14.60
CA GLY A 72 6.39 1.47 14.83
C GLY A 72 5.55 2.55 15.49
N LEU A 73 4.32 2.69 15.02
CA LEU A 73 3.27 3.56 15.54
C LEU A 73 2.10 2.71 16.03
N ARG A 74 1.39 3.24 17.02
CA ARG A 74 0.10 2.74 17.49
C ARG A 74 -0.84 3.92 17.68
N ALA A 75 -2.15 3.67 17.72
CA ALA A 75 -3.10 4.71 18.09
C ALA A 75 -2.80 5.25 19.49
N GLU A 76 -3.02 6.55 19.70
CA GLU A 76 -3.12 7.12 21.04
C GLU A 76 -4.27 6.48 21.82
N SER A 77 -4.16 6.49 23.16
CA SER A 77 -5.21 5.92 24.02
C SER A 77 -6.56 6.59 23.73
N GLY A 78 -7.60 5.78 23.51
CA GLY A 78 -8.95 6.25 23.19
C GLY A 78 -9.14 6.78 21.76
N ARG A 79 -8.09 6.81 20.92
CA ARG A 79 -8.19 7.23 19.51
C ARG A 79 -8.43 6.04 18.59
N ARG A 80 -9.10 6.31 17.46
CA ARG A 80 -9.31 5.37 16.34
C ARG A 80 -8.67 5.97 15.10
N VAL A 81 -7.83 5.20 14.42
CA VAL A 81 -6.98 5.68 13.32
C VAL A 81 -7.34 5.07 11.96
N THR A 82 -8.51 4.44 11.86
CA THR A 82 -8.97 3.78 10.63
C THR A 82 -9.60 4.78 9.66
N GLN A 83 -9.45 4.56 8.36
CA GLN A 83 -10.11 5.37 7.32
C GLN A 83 -11.63 5.46 7.48
N MET A 84 -12.28 4.36 7.89
CA MET A 84 -13.71 4.35 8.22
C MET A 84 -14.09 5.27 9.39
N HIS A 85 -13.23 5.41 10.39
CA HIS A 85 -13.46 6.30 11.51
C HIS A 85 -13.43 7.77 11.07
N TYR A 86 -12.41 8.17 10.30
CA TYR A 86 -12.32 9.53 9.75
C TYR A 86 -13.49 9.83 8.82
N ALA A 87 -13.83 8.88 7.93
CA ALA A 87 -14.95 9.04 7.00
C ALA A 87 -16.28 9.31 7.71
N ARG A 88 -16.57 8.55 8.78
CA ARG A 88 -17.80 8.72 9.58
C ARG A 88 -17.84 10.03 10.40
N ARG A 89 -16.70 10.68 10.59
CA ARG A 89 -16.61 12.03 11.18
C ARG A 89 -16.78 13.14 10.14
N GLY A 90 -16.96 12.79 8.87
CA GLY A 90 -17.06 13.75 7.77
C GLY A 90 -15.72 14.21 7.22
N GLU A 91 -14.60 13.65 7.70
CA GLU A 91 -13.25 14.07 7.35
C GLU A 91 -12.78 13.41 6.04
N ILE A 92 -12.10 14.20 5.21
CA ILE A 92 -11.40 13.72 4.01
C ILE A 92 -9.92 13.66 4.36
N THR A 93 -9.36 12.46 4.37
CA THR A 93 -7.94 12.23 4.66
C THR A 93 -7.09 12.39 3.41
N PRO A 94 -5.76 12.61 3.53
CA PRO A 94 -4.87 12.57 2.38
C PRO A 94 -4.95 11.25 1.59
N GLU A 95 -5.22 10.11 2.24
CA GLU A 95 -5.45 8.87 1.49
C GLU A 95 -6.75 8.89 0.69
N MET A 96 -7.83 9.48 1.21
CA MET A 96 -9.09 9.60 0.46
C MET A 96 -8.93 10.51 -0.76
N GLU A 97 -8.22 11.62 -0.62
CA GLU A 97 -7.89 12.50 -1.73
C GLU A 97 -7.00 11.80 -2.76
N PHE A 98 -5.95 11.11 -2.30
CA PHE A 98 -5.04 10.36 -3.17
C PHE A 98 -5.82 9.36 -4.05
N VAL A 99 -6.68 8.54 -3.44
CA VAL A 99 -7.46 7.55 -4.22
C VAL A 99 -8.54 8.19 -5.08
N ALA A 100 -9.11 9.32 -4.66
CA ALA A 100 -10.08 10.06 -5.46
C ALA A 100 -9.47 10.54 -6.78
N LEU A 101 -8.27 11.15 -6.71
CA LEU A 101 -7.48 11.54 -7.87
C LEU A 101 -7.08 10.32 -8.72
N ARG A 102 -6.68 9.22 -8.08
CA ARG A 102 -6.27 7.98 -8.76
C ARG A 102 -7.41 7.34 -9.57
N GLU A 103 -8.64 7.46 -9.07
CA GLU A 103 -9.86 6.93 -9.69
C GLU A 103 -10.60 7.95 -10.57
N GLY A 104 -10.18 9.22 -10.58
CA GLY A 104 -10.86 10.29 -11.32
C GLY A 104 -12.25 10.65 -10.77
N VAL A 105 -12.44 10.59 -9.46
CA VAL A 105 -13.71 10.88 -8.77
C VAL A 105 -13.56 11.96 -7.69
N ALA A 106 -14.67 12.44 -7.14
CA ALA A 106 -14.66 13.40 -6.05
C ALA A 106 -14.22 12.76 -4.70
N PRO A 107 -13.40 13.44 -3.88
CA PRO A 107 -13.01 12.95 -2.54
C PRO A 107 -14.19 12.68 -1.60
N GLU A 108 -15.28 13.44 -1.72
CA GLU A 108 -16.52 13.25 -0.96
C GLU A 108 -17.18 11.91 -1.27
N MET A 109 -17.13 11.49 -2.54
CA MET A 109 -17.64 10.18 -2.96
C MET A 109 -16.85 9.06 -2.29
N VAL A 110 -15.52 9.16 -2.27
CA VAL A 110 -14.63 8.20 -1.59
C VAL A 110 -14.98 8.13 -0.10
N ARG A 111 -15.06 9.28 0.58
CA ARG A 111 -15.44 9.36 1.99
C ARG A 111 -16.78 8.68 2.25
N ASP A 112 -17.80 8.98 1.44
CA ASP A 112 -19.16 8.45 1.64
C ASP A 112 -19.22 6.93 1.44
N GLU A 113 -18.52 6.38 0.44
CA GLU A 113 -18.44 4.94 0.22
C GLU A 113 -17.72 4.23 1.38
N VAL A 114 -16.64 4.84 1.90
CA VAL A 114 -15.90 4.31 3.05
C VAL A 114 -16.73 4.40 4.34
N ALA A 115 -17.43 5.51 4.59
CA ALA A 115 -18.27 5.70 5.77
C ALA A 115 -19.41 4.68 5.84
N ARG A 116 -20.03 4.38 4.69
CA ARG A 116 -21.09 3.38 4.51
C ARG A 116 -20.57 1.94 4.47
N GLY A 117 -19.26 1.72 4.48
CA GLY A 117 -18.65 0.39 4.44
C GLY A 117 -18.79 -0.33 3.09
N ARG A 118 -19.04 0.40 2.00
CA ARG A 118 -19.10 -0.15 0.63
C ARG A 118 -17.76 -0.11 -0.09
N ALA A 119 -16.79 0.59 0.48
CA ALA A 119 -15.41 0.60 0.05
C ALA A 119 -14.44 0.65 1.22
N ILE A 120 -13.20 0.23 0.99
CA ILE A 120 -12.11 0.26 1.98
C ILE A 120 -10.83 0.83 1.36
N ILE A 121 -10.01 1.46 2.19
CA ILE A 121 -8.65 1.87 1.85
C ILE A 121 -7.70 1.12 2.81
N PRO A 122 -7.06 0.02 2.38
CA PRO A 122 -6.18 -0.79 3.23
C PRO A 122 -4.86 -0.06 3.47
N ALA A 123 -4.81 0.74 4.54
CA ALA A 123 -3.79 1.76 4.74
C ALA A 123 -3.22 1.74 6.17
N ASN A 124 -2.59 0.63 6.56
CA ASN A 124 -1.97 0.50 7.89
C ASN A 124 -1.00 1.66 8.18
N ILE A 125 -1.07 2.23 9.39
CA ILE A 125 -0.21 3.33 9.85
C ILE A 125 1.28 2.97 9.89
N ASN A 126 1.60 1.66 9.89
CA ASN A 126 2.97 1.15 9.87
C ASN A 126 3.45 0.73 8.49
N HIS A 127 2.67 0.97 7.43
CA HIS A 127 3.10 0.79 6.04
C HIS A 127 3.06 2.14 5.30
N PRO A 128 3.89 3.12 5.71
CA PRO A 128 3.88 4.46 5.13
C PRO A 128 4.40 4.51 3.68
N GLU A 129 5.07 3.46 3.20
CA GLU A 129 5.60 3.33 1.84
C GLU A 129 4.52 3.07 0.80
N SER A 130 3.36 2.53 1.21
CA SER A 130 2.26 2.22 0.31
C SER A 130 1.67 3.49 -0.34
N GLU A 131 1.45 3.43 -1.65
CA GLU A 131 0.62 4.36 -2.39
C GLU A 131 -0.86 3.97 -2.19
N PRO A 132 -1.71 4.85 -1.60
CA PRO A 132 -3.09 4.49 -1.32
C PRO A 132 -3.87 4.02 -2.56
N MET A 133 -4.74 3.03 -2.35
CA MET A 133 -5.71 2.55 -3.32
C MET A 133 -7.02 2.21 -2.62
N ILE A 134 -8.11 2.14 -3.39
CA ILE A 134 -9.46 1.87 -2.86
C ILE A 134 -10.04 0.61 -3.48
N ILE A 135 -10.72 -0.19 -2.65
CA ILE A 135 -11.44 -1.39 -3.08
C ILE A 135 -12.92 -1.16 -2.81
N GLY A 136 -13.75 -1.21 -3.84
CA GLY A 136 -15.20 -1.10 -3.73
C GLY A 136 -15.90 -1.15 -5.09
N ARG A 137 -17.19 -1.48 -5.11
CA ARG A 137 -17.96 -1.72 -6.35
C ARG A 137 -18.06 -0.51 -7.28
N ARG A 138 -17.90 0.71 -6.76
CA ARG A 138 -18.01 1.97 -7.53
C ARG A 138 -16.67 2.47 -8.10
N PHE A 139 -15.59 1.72 -7.88
CA PHE A 139 -14.24 2.05 -8.32
C PHE A 139 -13.78 1.04 -9.36
N LEU A 140 -12.63 1.28 -10.00
CA LEU A 140 -12.04 0.29 -10.91
C LEU A 140 -11.89 -1.07 -10.20
N VAL A 141 -12.07 -2.17 -10.93
CA VAL A 141 -11.80 -3.50 -10.40
C VAL A 141 -10.32 -3.60 -10.05
N LYS A 142 -10.01 -4.22 -8.91
CA LYS A 142 -8.66 -4.37 -8.39
C LYS A 142 -8.26 -5.83 -8.39
N ILE A 143 -6.99 -6.11 -8.64
CA ILE A 143 -6.43 -7.46 -8.67
C ILE A 143 -5.37 -7.66 -7.59
N ASN A 144 -5.25 -8.90 -7.12
CA ASN A 144 -4.25 -9.29 -6.12
C ASN A 144 -3.31 -10.33 -6.71
N ALA A 145 -2.02 -10.21 -6.42
CA ALA A 145 -1.04 -11.25 -6.70
C ALA A 145 -0.57 -11.93 -5.40
N ASN A 146 -0.60 -13.26 -5.38
CA ASN A 146 -0.04 -14.02 -4.27
C ASN A 146 1.44 -14.27 -4.51
N ILE A 147 2.25 -13.96 -3.50
CA ILE A 147 3.67 -14.28 -3.43
C ILE A 147 3.95 -15.04 -2.12
N GLY A 148 5.21 -15.35 -1.84
CA GLY A 148 5.61 -15.99 -0.61
C GLY A 148 6.54 -17.16 -0.86
N ASN A 149 7.41 -17.38 0.12
CA ASN A 149 8.34 -18.47 0.10
C ASN A 149 7.64 -19.80 0.46
N SER A 150 8.30 -20.90 0.09
CA SER A 150 7.93 -22.24 0.51
C SER A 150 9.07 -22.85 1.31
N ALA A 151 8.76 -23.86 2.13
CA ALA A 151 9.74 -24.62 2.91
C ALA A 151 10.87 -25.26 2.07
N VAL A 152 10.69 -25.34 0.75
CA VAL A 152 11.62 -26.02 -0.17
C VAL A 152 12.55 -25.04 -0.90
N THR A 153 12.12 -23.81 -1.20
CA THR A 153 12.90 -22.82 -1.96
C THR A 153 12.35 -21.39 -1.73
N SER A 154 13.20 -20.44 -1.34
CA SER A 154 13.29 -19.05 -1.86
C SER A 154 14.16 -18.16 -0.94
N SER A 155 14.85 -17.16 -1.50
CA SER A 155 15.55 -16.12 -0.74
C SER A 155 14.66 -14.88 -0.51
N ILE A 156 15.12 -13.95 0.33
CA ILE A 156 14.41 -12.68 0.56
C ILE A 156 14.37 -11.83 -0.72
N GLU A 157 15.47 -11.80 -1.46
CA GLU A 157 15.62 -11.03 -2.70
C GLU A 157 14.63 -11.50 -3.76
N GLU A 158 14.47 -12.82 -3.91
CA GLU A 158 13.49 -13.41 -4.85
C GLU A 158 12.05 -13.03 -4.50
N GLU A 159 11.68 -12.98 -3.21
CA GLU A 159 10.33 -12.57 -2.82
C GLU A 159 10.06 -11.08 -3.09
N VAL A 160 11.07 -10.24 -2.89
CA VAL A 160 10.98 -8.81 -3.25
C VAL A 160 10.94 -8.62 -4.77
N GLU A 161 11.67 -9.44 -5.53
CA GLU A 161 11.59 -9.45 -7.00
C GLU A 161 10.20 -9.87 -7.48
N LYS A 162 9.61 -10.94 -6.94
CA LYS A 162 8.23 -11.38 -7.26
C LYS A 162 7.22 -10.27 -7.00
N MET A 163 7.33 -9.58 -5.86
CA MET A 163 6.49 -8.43 -5.53
C MET A 163 6.65 -7.30 -6.56
N THR A 164 7.90 -6.96 -6.91
CA THR A 164 8.22 -5.89 -7.85
C THR A 164 7.71 -6.22 -9.26
N TRP A 165 7.86 -7.48 -9.67
CA TRP A 165 7.35 -7.99 -10.93
C TRP A 165 5.83 -7.93 -10.99
N ALA A 166 5.14 -8.42 -9.96
CA ALA A 166 3.69 -8.42 -9.90
C ALA A 166 3.11 -7.00 -9.98
N THR A 167 3.65 -6.07 -9.19
CA THR A 167 3.18 -4.67 -9.17
C THR A 167 3.49 -3.93 -10.47
N ARG A 168 4.63 -4.21 -11.12
CA ARG A 168 4.98 -3.68 -12.45
C ARG A 168 3.93 -4.02 -13.52
N TRP A 169 3.31 -5.20 -13.41
CA TRP A 169 2.32 -5.71 -14.36
C TRP A 169 0.86 -5.49 -13.95
N GLY A 170 0.60 -4.72 -12.90
CA GLY A 170 -0.76 -4.28 -12.56
C GLY A 170 -1.35 -4.88 -11.28
N ALA A 171 -0.57 -5.62 -10.46
CA ALA A 171 -1.09 -6.07 -9.17
C ALA A 171 -1.36 -4.86 -8.25
N ASP A 172 -2.64 -4.62 -7.93
CA ASP A 172 -3.07 -3.52 -7.05
C ASP A 172 -2.79 -3.78 -5.58
N THR A 173 -2.71 -5.06 -5.22
CA THR A 173 -2.37 -5.56 -3.88
C THR A 173 -1.55 -6.83 -4.04
N ILE A 174 -0.78 -7.15 -3.00
CA ILE A 174 -0.12 -8.45 -2.90
C ILE A 174 -0.49 -9.12 -1.60
N MET A 175 -0.42 -10.45 -1.57
CA MET A 175 -0.44 -11.21 -0.32
C MET A 175 0.84 -12.00 -0.17
N ASP A 176 1.50 -11.83 0.97
CA ASP A 176 2.56 -12.72 1.40
C ASP A 176 1.95 -13.96 2.06
N LEU A 177 2.00 -15.08 1.34
CA LEU A 177 1.52 -16.39 1.76
C LEU A 177 2.69 -17.32 2.14
N SER A 178 3.84 -16.74 2.50
CA SER A 178 5.03 -17.47 2.95
C SER A 178 4.72 -18.51 4.01
N THR A 179 5.35 -19.68 3.87
CA THR A 179 5.25 -20.79 4.84
C THR A 179 6.64 -21.31 5.18
N GLY A 180 6.81 -21.83 6.40
CA GLY A 180 8.10 -22.35 6.87
C GLY A 180 8.89 -21.33 7.68
N LYS A 181 10.23 -21.39 7.61
CA LYS A 181 11.10 -20.56 8.47
C LYS A 181 11.15 -19.10 7.97
N ASN A 182 11.45 -18.18 8.88
CA ASN A 182 11.75 -16.76 8.59
C ASN A 182 10.61 -15.91 7.97
N ILE A 183 9.34 -16.33 8.10
CA ILE A 183 8.16 -15.58 7.60
C ILE A 183 8.16 -14.12 8.07
N HIS A 184 8.63 -13.84 9.29
CA HIS A 184 8.65 -12.47 9.80
C HIS A 184 9.68 -11.60 9.06
N GLU A 185 10.90 -12.11 8.87
CA GLU A 185 11.99 -11.36 8.24
C GLU A 185 11.67 -11.08 6.77
N THR A 186 11.31 -12.11 6.00
CA THR A 186 10.91 -11.97 4.59
C THR A 186 9.83 -10.91 4.40
N ARG A 187 8.83 -10.89 5.28
CA ARG A 187 7.73 -9.94 5.21
C ARG A 187 8.12 -8.51 5.55
N GLU A 188 9.05 -8.29 6.47
CA GLU A 188 9.54 -6.93 6.74
C GLU A 188 10.22 -6.36 5.49
N TRP A 189 11.01 -7.16 4.78
CA TRP A 189 11.62 -6.76 3.50
C TRP A 189 10.57 -6.47 2.43
N ILE A 190 9.55 -7.33 2.28
CA ILE A 190 8.43 -7.10 1.36
C ILE A 190 7.72 -5.79 1.73
N LEU A 191 7.34 -5.59 2.99
CA LEU A 191 6.61 -4.40 3.45
C LEU A 191 7.38 -3.11 3.19
N ARG A 192 8.67 -3.07 3.53
CA ARG A 192 9.51 -1.87 3.32
C ARG A 192 9.71 -1.56 1.83
N ASN A 193 9.61 -2.54 0.95
CA ASN A 193 9.84 -2.36 -0.49
C ASN A 193 8.55 -2.33 -1.32
N SER A 194 7.39 -2.54 -0.71
CA SER A 194 6.12 -2.64 -1.44
C SER A 194 5.42 -1.28 -1.55
N PRO A 195 5.12 -0.81 -2.77
CA PRO A 195 4.33 0.39 -3.00
C PRO A 195 2.83 0.12 -2.91
N VAL A 196 2.40 -1.13 -2.76
CA VAL A 196 0.98 -1.52 -2.73
C VAL A 196 0.61 -2.15 -1.39
N PRO A 197 -0.67 -2.19 -1.00
CA PRO A 197 -1.09 -2.88 0.23
C PRO A 197 -0.66 -4.36 0.24
N VAL A 198 -0.14 -4.80 1.40
CA VAL A 198 0.30 -6.19 1.62
C VAL A 198 -0.67 -6.90 2.57
N GLY A 199 -1.32 -7.95 2.08
CA GLY A 199 -2.13 -8.87 2.87
C GLY A 199 -1.31 -10.07 3.38
N THR A 200 -1.83 -10.75 4.40
CA THR A 200 -1.24 -11.98 4.96
C THR A 200 -2.36 -12.88 5.46
N VAL A 201 -2.04 -14.15 5.74
CA VAL A 201 -2.93 -15.04 6.48
C VAL A 201 -2.29 -15.34 7.85
N PRO A 202 -2.71 -14.63 8.93
CA PRO A 202 -2.02 -14.71 10.22
C PRO A 202 -1.89 -16.12 10.81
N ILE A 203 -2.83 -17.01 10.49
CA ILE A 203 -2.82 -18.39 10.99
C ILE A 203 -1.61 -19.19 10.47
N TYR A 204 -1.06 -18.87 9.29
CA TYR A 204 0.10 -19.59 8.74
C TYR A 204 1.33 -19.39 9.62
N GLN A 205 1.57 -18.15 10.05
CA GLN A 205 2.63 -17.85 11.00
C GLN A 205 2.31 -18.37 12.40
N ALA A 206 1.05 -18.31 12.84
CA ALA A 206 0.68 -18.84 14.14
C ALA A 206 0.91 -20.36 14.24
N LEU A 207 0.59 -21.10 13.17
CA LEU A 207 0.82 -22.54 13.06
C LEU A 207 2.32 -22.88 13.06
N GLU A 208 3.15 -22.06 12.42
CA GLU A 208 4.61 -22.20 12.46
C GLU A 208 5.16 -22.07 13.88
N LYS A 209 4.66 -21.10 14.66
CA LYS A 209 5.07 -20.90 16.07
C LYS A 209 4.77 -22.10 16.97
N VAL A 210 3.76 -22.91 16.61
CA VAL A 210 3.41 -24.17 17.30
C VAL A 210 3.96 -25.40 16.57
N ARG A 211 4.94 -25.21 15.68
CA ARG A 211 5.64 -26.27 14.92
C ARG A 211 4.68 -27.17 14.12
N GLY A 212 3.65 -26.57 13.52
CA GLY A 212 2.70 -27.31 12.68
C GLY A 212 1.67 -28.13 13.44
N LYS A 213 1.59 -28.01 14.77
CA LYS A 213 0.63 -28.76 15.60
C LYS A 213 -0.63 -27.93 15.84
N ALA A 214 -1.77 -28.41 15.32
CA ALA A 214 -3.10 -27.82 15.51
C ALA A 214 -3.93 -28.64 16.48
#